data_AF-A0AAX4PIP8-F1
#
_entry.id   AF-A0AAX4PIP8-F1
#
_cell.length_a   1.000
_cell.length_b   1.000
_cell.length_c   1.000
_cell.angle_alpha   90.00
_cell.angle_beta   90.00
_cell.angle_gamma   90.00
#
_symmetry.space_group_name_H-M   'P 1'
#
loop_
_entity.id
_entity.type
_entity.pdbx_description
1 polymer ?
#
loop_
_entity_poly.entity_id
_entity_poly.type
_entity_poly.pdbx_seq_one_letter_code
_entity_poly.pdbx_strand_id
1 'polypeptide(L)' 'MQHRREYPQVRVNYVNGSPPSLTLITDDNDESDQLRMDSWKLEDILEFLQNTFKG' A
#
# COMPACT_ATOMS: atom_id res chain seq x y z
N MET A 1 14.66 0.00 1.46
CA MET A 1 15.08 1.05 0.50
C MET A 1 14.95 0.61 -0.97
N GLN A 2 15.08 -0.68 -1.33
CA GLN A 2 14.94 -1.14 -2.73
C GLN A 2 13.49 -1.03 -3.26
N HIS A 3 12.49 -1.57 -2.56
CA HIS A 3 11.09 -1.59 -3.06
C HIS A 3 10.43 -0.22 -3.26
N ARG A 4 10.86 0.83 -2.53
CA ARG A 4 10.34 2.19 -2.76
C ARG A 4 10.72 2.74 -4.14
N ARG A 5 11.79 2.22 -4.76
CA ARG A 5 12.17 2.60 -6.13
C ARG A 5 11.34 1.87 -7.19
N GLU A 6 10.80 0.71 -6.85
CA GLU A 6 10.00 -0.13 -7.75
C GLU A 6 8.55 0.37 -7.85
N TYR A 7 8.04 1.02 -6.79
CA TYR A 7 6.67 1.54 -6.73
C TYR A 7 6.65 3.02 -6.31
N PRO A 8 7.03 3.96 -7.20
CA PRO A 8 7.09 5.39 -6.88
C PRO A 8 5.74 5.99 -6.47
N GLN A 9 4.63 5.38 -6.89
CA GLN A 9 3.26 5.77 -6.55
C GLN A 9 2.84 5.33 -5.13
N VAL A 10 3.61 4.45 -4.47
CA VAL A 10 3.30 3.98 -3.11
C VAL A 10 3.93 4.92 -2.09
N ARG A 11 3.09 5.48 -1.20
CA ARG A 11 3.52 6.27 -0.04
C ARG A 11 3.41 5.44 1.23
N VAL A 12 4.43 5.54 2.09
CA VAL A 12 4.43 4.87 3.40
C VAL A 12 4.27 5.93 4.48
N ASN A 13 3.16 5.85 5.22
CA ASN A 13 2.86 6.72 6.34
C ASN A 13 2.92 5.92 7.64
N TYR A 14 3.65 6.43 8.64
CA TYR A 14 3.70 5.84 9.97
C TYR A 14 2.75 6.61 10.88
N VAL A 15 1.67 5.96 11.29
CA VAL A 15 0.69 6.53 12.23
C VAL A 15 0.77 5.76 13.54
N ASN A 16 1.01 6.48 14.64
CA ASN A 16 1.17 5.88 15.95
C ASN A 16 -0.16 5.28 16.44
N GLY A 17 -0.12 4.05 16.97
CA GLY A 17 -1.29 3.37 17.52
C GLY A 17 -2.30 2.88 16.48
N SER A 18 -1.98 2.95 15.19
CA SER A 18 -2.84 2.47 14.10
C SER A 18 -2.37 1.11 13.58
N PRO A 19 -3.30 0.18 13.25
CA PRO A 19 -2.95 -1.05 12.58
C PRO A 19 -2.37 -0.79 11.18
N PRO A 20 -1.51 -1.67 10.65
CA PRO A 20 -1.01 -1.53 9.28
C PRO A 20 -2.17 -1.66 8.29
N SER A 21 -2.26 -0.70 7.37
CA SER A 21 -3.30 -0.67 6.33
C SER A 21 -2.76 -0.13 5.01
N LEU A 22 -3.34 -0.61 3.91
CA LEU A 22 -3.25 0.01 2.60
C LEU A 22 -4.45 0.90 2.40
N THR A 23 -4.21 2.13 1.95
CA THR A 23 -5.27 3.04 1.49
C THR A 23 -5.06 3.25 0.00
N LEU A 24 -6.08 2.94 -0.81
CA LEU A 24 -6.10 3.30 -2.22
C LEU A 24 -6.57 4.75 -2.34
N ILE A 25 -5.78 5.54 -3.05
CA ILE A 25 -6.04 6.96 -3.27
C ILE A 25 -6.35 7.11 -4.76
N THR A 26 -7.50 7.70 -5.08
CA THR A 26 -7.87 8.00 -6.47
C THR A 26 -7.14 9.25 -6.97
N ASP A 27 -7.20 9.50 -8.28
CA ASP A 27 -6.55 10.67 -8.90
C ASP A 27 -7.05 12.02 -8.34
N ASP A 28 -8.24 12.05 -7.75
CA ASP A 28 -8.81 13.22 -7.08
C ASP A 28 -8.34 13.40 -5.62
N ASN A 29 -7.39 12.56 -5.15
CA ASN A 29 -6.96 12.42 -3.75
C ASN A 29 -8.08 12.00 -2.78
N ASP A 30 -9.19 11.47 -3.28
CA ASP A 30 -10.21 10.88 -2.43
C ASP A 30 -9.76 9.47 -2.01
N GLU A 31 -9.83 9.19 -0.71
CA GLU A 31 -9.61 7.86 -0.16
C GLU A 31 -10.77 6.97 -0.60
N SER A 32 -10.52 6.07 -1.56
CA SER A 32 -11.59 5.23 -2.11
C SER A 32 -11.81 3.98 -1.28
N ASP A 33 -10.74 3.38 -0.73
CA ASP A 33 -10.81 2.12 0.01
C ASP A 33 -9.62 1.92 0.98
N GLN A 34 -9.89 1.34 2.15
CA GLN A 34 -8.87 0.94 3.13
C GLN A 34 -8.90 -0.56 3.39
N LEU A 35 -7.74 -1.21 3.25
CA LEU A 35 -7.53 -2.64 3.52
C LEU A 35 -6.59 -2.83 4.71
N ARG A 36 -7.02 -3.61 5.70
CA ARG A 36 -6.18 -4.01 6.84
C ARG A 36 -5.21 -5.12 6.46
N MET A 37 -4.00 -5.04 7.00
CA MET A 37 -2.87 -5.90 6.62
C MET A 37 -2.20 -6.58 7.81
N ASP A 38 -2.90 -6.69 8.93
CA ASP A 38 -2.34 -7.16 10.19
C ASP A 38 -1.73 -8.57 10.11
N SER A 39 -2.25 -9.41 9.20
CA SER A 39 -1.76 -10.77 8.96
C SER A 39 -0.82 -10.90 7.76
N TRP A 40 -0.53 -9.80 7.05
CA TRP A 40 0.22 -9.83 5.80
C TRP A 40 1.71 -9.79 6.07
N LYS A 41 2.43 -10.67 5.36
CA LYS A 41 3.88 -10.62 5.27
C LYS A 41 4.29 -9.76 4.08
N LEU A 42 5.57 -9.40 4.01
CA LEU A 42 6.13 -8.61 2.91
C LEU A 42 5.82 -9.21 1.52
N GLU A 43 5.81 -10.53 1.40
CA GLU A 43 5.48 -11.24 0.15
C GLU A 43 4.04 -10.97 -0.31
N ASP A 44 3.06 -11.03 0.60
CA ASP A 44 1.66 -10.73 0.30
C ASP A 44 1.50 -9.28 -0.18
N ILE A 45 2.23 -8.35 0.46
CA ILE A 45 2.25 -6.94 0.07
C ILE A 45 2.80 -6.78 -1.34
N LEU A 46 3.95 -7.41 -1.64
CA LEU A 46 4.58 -7.30 -2.95
C LEU A 46 3.71 -7.91 -4.05
N GLU A 47 3.07 -9.05 -3.80
CA GLU A 47 2.14 -9.67 -4.74
C GLU A 47 0.92 -8.76 -5.00
N PHE A 48 0.34 -8.20 -3.94
CA PHE A 48 -0.76 -7.25 -4.06
C PHE A 48 -0.38 -6.03 -4.91
N LEU A 49 0.77 -5.40 -4.62
CA LEU A 49 1.23 -4.22 -5.37
C LEU A 49 1.51 -4.57 -6.84
N GLN A 50 2.15 -5.72 -7.10
CA GLN A 50 2.36 -6.18 -8.47
C GLN A 50 1.03 -6.35 -9.22
N ASN A 51 0.02 -6.97 -8.61
CA ASN A 51 -1.28 -7.17 -9.27
C ASN A 51 -2.04 -5.85 -9.45
N THR A 52 -1.89 -4.90 -8.54
CA THR A 52 -2.54 -3.59 -8.62
C THR A 52 -1.95 -2.72 -9.73
N PHE A 53 -0.63 -2.80 -9.95
CA PHE A 53 0.08 -1.95 -10.93
C PHE A 53 0.47 -2.68 -12.23
N LYS A 54 0.20 -3.99 -12.36
CA LYS A 54 0.23 -4.69 -13.64
C LYS A 54 -1.03 -4.32 -14.43
N GLY A 55 -1.04 -3.08 -14.91
CA GLY A 55 -1.98 -2.53 -15.89
C GLY A 55 -1.19 -1.78 -16.95
#